data_AF-A0A3D0XYQ0-F1
#
_entry.id   AF-A0A3D0XYQ0-F1
#
_cell.length_a   1.000
_cell.length_b   1.000
_cell.length_c   1.000
_cell.angle_alpha   90.00
_cell.angle_beta   90.00
_cell.angle_gamma   90.00
#
_symmetry.space_group_name_H-M   'P 1'
#
loop_
_entity.id
_entity.type
_entity.pdbx_description
1 polymer ?
#
loop_
_entity_poly.entity_id
_entity_poly.type
_entity_poly.pdbx_seq_one_letter_code
_entity_poly.pdbx_strand_id
1 'polypeptide(L)'
;MKGIAILIYFLIFIIFGLIGYAVVQIKLFGMNIKDFWSFVEANQMLDKLYAFTKEYEKLTIQEQIIYLKQAEEIFNAFEKVPNALWEEEYEKYNAVLEKYKNIKMYRWANN
;
A
#
# COMPACT_ATOMS: atom_id res chain seq x y z
N MET A 1 43.20 -2.22 -14.26
CA MET A 1 41.94 -2.57 -14.95
C MET A 1 41.34 -3.90 -14.46
N LYS A 2 42.08 -5.03 -14.39
CA LYS A 2 41.53 -6.33 -13.96
C LYS A 2 40.98 -6.36 -12.51
N GLY A 3 41.68 -5.75 -11.55
CA GLY A 3 41.22 -5.70 -10.14
C GLY A 3 39.92 -4.90 -9.92
N ILE A 4 39.73 -3.80 -10.68
CA ILE A 4 38.49 -3.00 -10.63
C ILE A 4 37.32 -3.80 -11.19
N ALA A 5 37.52 -4.55 -12.29
CA ALA A 5 36.48 -5.40 -12.86
C ALA A 5 36.05 -6.52 -11.90
N ILE A 6 37.00 -7.13 -11.18
CA ILE A 6 36.71 -8.14 -10.14
C ILE A 6 35.90 -7.52 -8.99
N LEU A 7 36.25 -6.32 -8.55
CA LEU A 7 35.55 -5.61 -7.48
C LEU A 7 34.10 -5.27 -7.88
N ILE A 8 33.89 -4.78 -9.11
CA ILE A 8 32.56 -4.51 -9.67
C ILE A 8 31.73 -5.81 -9.75
N TYR A 9 32.35 -6.92 -10.17
CA TYR A 9 31.66 -8.21 -10.23
C TYR A 9 31.18 -8.66 -8.83
N PHE A 10 32.03 -8.56 -7.81
CA PHE A 10 31.63 -8.88 -6.43
C PHE A 10 30.52 -7.95 -5.91
N LEU A 11 30.57 -6.64 -6.22
CA LEU A 11 29.51 -5.71 -5.86
C LEU A 11 28.17 -6.09 -6.50
N ILE A 12 28.18 -6.42 -7.80
CA ILE A 12 26.98 -6.87 -8.50
C ILE A 12 26.46 -8.18 -7.91
N PHE A 13 27.35 -9.14 -7.59
CA PHE A 13 26.97 -10.40 -6.95
C PHE A 13 26.31 -10.19 -5.58
N ILE A 14 26.86 -9.28 -4.77
CA ILE A 14 26.27 -8.91 -3.47
C ILE A 14 24.88 -8.29 -3.66
N ILE A 15 24.70 -7.40 -4.64
CA ILE A 15 23.38 -6.81 -4.95
C ILE A 15 22.36 -7.91 -5.28
N PHE A 16 22.73 -8.86 -6.15
CA PHE A 16 21.84 -9.98 -6.47
C PHE A 16 21.54 -10.87 -5.27
N GLY A 17 22.54 -11.14 -4.42
CA GLY A 17 22.36 -11.88 -3.17
C GLY A 17 21.36 -11.20 -2.23
N LEU A 18 21.44 -9.88 -2.08
CA LEU A 18 20.51 -9.08 -1.27
C LEU A 18 19.08 -9.12 -1.83
N ILE A 19 18.92 -9.01 -3.15
CA ILE A 19 17.60 -9.11 -3.80
C ILE A 19 16.99 -10.50 -3.57
N GLY A 20 17.78 -11.56 -3.73
CA GLY A 20 17.33 -12.94 -3.47
C GLY A 20 16.92 -13.14 -2.01
N TYR A 21 17.70 -12.60 -1.08
CA TYR A 21 17.39 -12.64 0.36
C TYR A 21 16.06 -11.96 0.68
N ALA A 22 15.81 -10.75 0.14
CA ALA A 22 14.55 -10.04 0.33
C ALA A 22 13.34 -10.84 -0.22
N VAL A 23 13.50 -11.47 -1.39
CA VAL A 23 12.46 -12.32 -1.98
C VAL A 23 12.12 -13.52 -1.08
N VAL A 24 13.12 -14.15 -0.46
CA VAL A 24 12.91 -15.24 0.49
C VAL A 24 12.21 -14.74 1.75
N GLN A 25 12.62 -13.58 2.29
CA GLN A 25 11.97 -12.98 3.45
C GLN A 25 10.46 -12.75 3.20
N ILE A 26 10.09 -12.14 2.07
CA ILE A 26 8.67 -11.90 1.73
C ILE A 26 7.87 -13.21 1.72
N LYS A 27 8.44 -14.28 1.15
CA LYS A 27 7.81 -15.61 1.14
C LYS A 27 7.72 -16.24 2.53
N LEU A 28 8.71 -16.04 3.40
CA LEU A 28 8.69 -16.52 4.78
C LEU A 28 7.60 -15.86 5.62
N PHE A 29 7.26 -14.60 5.32
CA PHE A 29 6.11 -13.91 5.89
C PHE A 29 4.76 -14.37 5.30
N GLY A 30 4.74 -15.41 4.47
CA GLY A 30 3.52 -15.98 3.89
C GLY A 30 2.90 -15.16 2.77
N MET A 31 3.63 -14.17 2.24
CA MET A 31 3.14 -13.30 1.17
C MET A 31 3.76 -13.62 -0.19
N ASN A 32 3.03 -13.31 -1.26
CA ASN A 32 3.63 -13.24 -2.58
C ASN A 32 4.29 -11.87 -2.81
N ILE A 33 5.37 -11.86 -3.58
CA ILE A 33 6.06 -10.64 -4.01
C ILE A 33 5.09 -9.68 -4.74
N LYS A 34 4.13 -10.26 -5.49
CA LYS A 34 3.08 -9.49 -6.17
C LYS A 34 2.12 -8.80 -5.19
N ASP A 35 1.77 -9.47 -4.09
CA ASP A 35 0.89 -8.91 -3.07
C ASP A 35 1.63 -7.79 -2.31
N PHE A 36 2.92 -7.98 -2.01
CA PHE A 36 3.77 -6.94 -1.45
C PHE A 36 3.90 -5.72 -2.36
N TRP A 37 4.08 -5.93 -3.66
CA TRP A 37 4.16 -4.82 -4.63
C TRP A 37 2.82 -4.07 -4.74
N SER A 38 1.70 -4.80 -4.81
CA SER A 38 0.35 -4.22 -4.77
C SER A 38 0.09 -3.44 -3.47
N PHE A 39 0.66 -3.89 -2.35
CA PHE A 39 0.58 -3.18 -1.07
C PHE A 39 1.37 -1.87 -1.08
N VAL A 40 2.58 -1.86 -1.64
CA VAL A 40 3.38 -0.63 -1.77
C VAL A 40 2.62 0.41 -2.59
N GLU A 41 1.99 0.00 -3.69
CA GLU A 41 1.14 0.88 -4.50
C GLU A 41 -0.09 1.37 -3.72
N ALA A 42 -0.77 0.48 -3.00
CA ALA A 42 -1.91 0.81 -2.17
C ALA A 42 -1.54 1.78 -1.03
N ASN A 43 -0.35 1.66 -0.44
CA ASN A 43 0.10 2.57 0.61
C ASN A 43 0.32 3.99 0.07
N GLN A 44 0.90 4.11 -1.14
CA GLN A 44 0.99 5.41 -1.82
C GLN A 44 -0.38 6.00 -2.13
N MET A 45 -1.37 5.16 -2.48
CA MET A 45 -2.73 5.61 -2.71
C MET A 45 -3.44 5.97 -1.39
N LEU A 46 -3.16 5.26 -0.30
CA LEU A 46 -3.65 5.56 1.05
C LEU A 46 -3.21 6.96 1.48
N ASP A 47 -1.95 7.32 1.27
CA ASP A 47 -1.45 8.67 1.56
C ASP A 47 -2.22 9.75 0.79
N LYS A 48 -2.49 9.51 -0.50
CA LYS A 48 -3.27 10.44 -1.34
C LYS A 48 -4.71 10.56 -0.86
N LEU A 49 -5.37 9.43 -0.56
CA LEU A 49 -6.73 9.45 -0.02
C LEU A 49 -6.78 10.10 1.36
N TYR A 50 -5.77 9.90 2.20
CA TYR A 50 -5.69 10.53 3.52
C TYR A 50 -5.58 12.05 3.41
N ALA A 51 -4.68 12.55 2.56
CA ALA A 51 -4.59 13.99 2.26
C ALA A 51 -5.94 14.52 1.75
N PHE A 52 -6.56 13.79 0.83
CA PHE A 52 -7.87 14.14 0.29
C PHE A 52 -8.97 14.18 1.37
N THR A 53 -8.96 13.25 2.33
CA THR A 53 -9.94 13.28 3.43
C THR A 53 -9.81 14.50 4.33
N LYS A 54 -8.59 15.02 4.50
CA LYS A 54 -8.32 16.21 5.33
C LYS A 54 -8.66 17.51 4.60
N GLU A 55 -8.41 17.57 3.29
CA GLU A 55 -8.60 18.81 2.52
C GLU A 55 -10.04 19.00 2.04
N TYR A 56 -10.80 17.91 1.82
CA TYR A 56 -12.14 17.97 1.23
C TYR A 56 -13.22 17.49 2.22
N GLU A 57 -13.86 18.45 2.90
CA GLU A 57 -14.98 18.17 3.80
C GLU A 57 -16.22 17.64 3.07
N LYS A 58 -16.51 18.17 1.86
CA LYS A 58 -17.70 17.82 1.06
C LYS A 58 -17.28 17.33 -0.32
N LEU A 59 -17.50 16.03 -0.55
CA LEU A 59 -17.25 15.38 -1.82
C LEU A 59 -18.51 15.39 -2.68
N THR A 60 -18.36 15.65 -3.98
CA THR A 60 -19.43 15.43 -4.95
C THR A 60 -19.78 13.94 -5.03
N ILE A 61 -20.97 13.61 -5.54
CA ILE A 61 -21.44 12.22 -5.65
C ILE A 61 -20.47 11.36 -6.49
N GLN A 62 -19.87 11.93 -7.54
CA GLN A 62 -18.89 11.23 -8.37
C GLN A 62 -17.57 10.99 -7.61
N GLU A 63 -17.07 11.99 -6.90
CA GLU A 63 -15.87 11.85 -6.07
C GLU A 63 -16.07 10.85 -4.94
N GLN A 64 -17.27 10.79 -4.35
CA GLN A 64 -17.62 9.78 -3.36
C GLN A 64 -17.53 8.37 -3.94
N ILE A 65 -18.03 8.14 -5.16
CA ILE A 65 -17.96 6.82 -5.81
C ILE A 65 -16.51 6.44 -6.12
N ILE A 66 -15.73 7.38 -6.64
CA ILE A 66 -14.30 7.16 -6.92
C ILE A 66 -13.55 6.85 -5.62
N TYR A 67 -13.82 7.62 -4.57
CA TYR A 67 -13.22 7.42 -3.25
C TYR A 67 -13.52 6.02 -2.70
N LEU A 68 -14.79 5.58 -2.75
CA LEU A 68 -15.19 4.25 -2.29
C LEU A 68 -14.44 3.14 -3.04
N LYS A 69 -14.34 3.25 -4.38
CA LYS A 69 -13.63 2.28 -5.21
C LYS A 69 -12.14 2.22 -4.86
N GLN A 70 -11.49 3.38 -4.73
CA GLN A 70 -10.06 3.44 -4.42
C GLN A 70 -9.76 2.94 -3.00
N ALA A 71 -10.62 3.25 -2.03
CA ALA A 71 -10.52 2.74 -0.67
C ALA A 71 -10.65 1.20 -0.62
N GLU A 72 -11.58 0.61 -1.37
CA GLU A 72 -11.74 -0.85 -1.47
C GLU A 72 -10.51 -1.54 -2.08
N GLU A 73 -9.91 -0.96 -3.11
CA GLU A 73 -8.66 -1.47 -3.71
C GLU A 73 -7.51 -1.45 -2.69
N ILE A 74 -7.40 -0.37 -1.90
CA ILE A 74 -6.39 -0.26 -0.83
C ILE A 74 -6.65 -1.32 0.24
N PHE A 75 -7.88 -1.44 0.75
CA PHE A 75 -8.18 -2.38 1.83
C PHE A 75 -7.89 -3.82 1.43
N ASN A 76 -8.24 -4.21 0.19
CA ASN A 76 -7.94 -5.54 -0.34
C ASN A 76 -6.43 -5.80 -0.47
N ALA A 77 -5.63 -4.79 -0.80
CA ALA A 77 -4.17 -4.93 -0.83
C ALA A 77 -3.59 -5.08 0.58
N PHE A 78 -4.09 -4.32 1.55
CA PHE A 78 -3.66 -4.37 2.95
C PHE A 78 -4.03 -5.69 3.64
N GLU A 79 -5.20 -6.28 3.35
CA GLU A 79 -5.63 -7.57 3.89
C GLU A 79 -4.72 -8.75 3.49
N LYS A 80 -3.98 -8.63 2.37
CA LYS A 80 -3.07 -9.68 1.88
C LYS A 80 -1.68 -9.64 2.54
N VAL A 81 -1.45 -8.66 3.40
CA VAL A 81 -0.14 -8.35 3.98
C VAL A 81 -0.25 -8.42 5.50
N PRO A 82 0.69 -9.06 6.22
CA PRO A 82 0.67 -9.10 7.67
C PRO A 82 0.63 -7.69 8.28
N ASN A 83 -0.21 -7.51 9.31
CA ASN A 83 -0.39 -6.23 10.01
C ASN A 83 0.93 -5.59 10.44
N ALA A 84 1.91 -6.40 10.86
CA ALA A 84 3.24 -5.95 11.28
C ALA A 84 3.97 -5.07 10.25
N LEU A 85 3.59 -5.13 8.96
CA LEU A 85 4.19 -4.33 7.89
C LEU A 85 3.59 -2.93 7.73
N TRP A 86 2.46 -2.65 8.38
CA TRP A 86 1.72 -1.41 8.19
C TRP A 86 1.12 -0.85 9.48
N GLU A 87 1.60 -1.32 10.65
CA GLU A 87 1.14 -0.83 11.95
C GLU A 87 1.37 0.68 12.10
N GLU A 88 2.43 1.21 11.48
CA GLU A 88 2.74 2.64 11.49
C GLU A 88 1.73 3.46 10.68
N GLU A 89 1.19 2.90 9.60
CA GLU A 89 0.17 3.53 8.75
C GLU A 89 -1.26 3.29 9.23
N TYR A 90 -1.44 2.59 10.36
CA TYR A 90 -2.75 2.25 10.91
C TYR A 90 -3.65 3.47 11.15
N GLU A 91 -3.09 4.59 11.58
CA GLU A 91 -3.85 5.83 11.79
C GLU A 91 -4.47 6.35 10.48
N LYS A 92 -3.67 6.37 9.40
CA LYS A 92 -4.12 6.81 8.07
C LYS A 92 -5.17 5.86 7.51
N TYR A 93 -4.91 4.56 7.66
CA TYR A 93 -5.84 3.51 7.27
C TYR A 93 -7.22 3.70 7.93
N ASN A 94 -7.23 3.93 9.24
CA ASN A 94 -8.47 4.15 9.98
C ASN A 94 -9.23 5.41 9.55
N ALA A 95 -8.54 6.53 9.31
CA ALA A 95 -9.19 7.74 8.84
C ALA A 95 -9.88 7.54 7.48
N VAL A 96 -9.21 6.82 6.56
CA VAL A 96 -9.79 6.47 5.25
C VAL A 96 -10.96 5.50 5.40
N LEU A 97 -10.85 4.52 6.31
CA LEU A 97 -11.93 3.57 6.63
C LEU A 97 -13.15 4.27 7.23
N GLU A 98 -12.95 5.23 8.12
CA GLU A 98 -14.03 6.01 8.73
C GLU A 98 -14.77 6.83 7.67
N LYS A 99 -14.03 7.54 6.81
CA LYS A 99 -14.63 8.30 5.70
C LYS A 99 -15.38 7.38 4.72
N TYR A 100 -14.83 6.20 4.40
CA TYR A 100 -15.50 5.18 3.59
C TYR A 100 -16.85 4.78 4.21
N LYS A 101 -16.87 4.46 5.51
CA LYS A 101 -18.10 4.08 6.23
C LYS A 101 -19.12 5.22 6.23
N ASN A 102 -18.67 6.45 6.49
CA ASN A 102 -19.54 7.63 6.51
C ASN A 102 -20.21 7.88 5.15
N ILE A 103 -19.45 7.80 4.04
CA ILE A 103 -20.01 7.94 2.69
C ILE A 103 -21.03 6.83 2.40
N LYS A 104 -20.71 5.58 2.78
CA LYS A 104 -21.60 4.43 2.55
C LYS A 104 -22.90 4.55 3.35
N MET A 105 -22.83 4.93 4.62
CA MET A 105 -24.01 5.15 5.47
C MET A 105 -24.87 6.30 4.95
N TYR A 106 -24.28 7.42 4.53
CA TYR A 106 -25.03 8.55 3.96
C TYR A 106 -25.79 8.14 2.68
N ARG A 107 -25.18 7.32 1.83
CA ARG A 107 -25.83 6.77 0.63
C ARG A 107 -26.96 5.79 0.95
N TRP A 108 -26.84 5.02 2.04
CA TRP A 108 -27.89 4.10 2.49
C TRP A 108 -29.08 4.83 3.13
N ALA A 109 -28.83 5.87 3.92
CA ALA A 109 -29.88 6.63 4.59
C ALA A 109 -30.70 7.51 3.62
N ASN A 110 -30.13 7.88 2.47
CA ASN A 110 -30.78 8.68 1.43
C ASN A 110 -31.38 7.84 0.28
N ASN A 111 -31.36 6.50 0.38
CA ASN A 111 -32.01 5.56 -0.54
C ASN A 111 -33.29 5.01 0.09
#